data_AF-A0A7K5ADK7-F1
#
_entry.id   AF-A0A7K5ADK7-F1
#
_cell.length_a   1.000
_cell.length_b   1.000
_cell.length_c   1.000
_cell.angle_alpha   90.00
_cell.angle_beta   90.00
_cell.angle_gamma   90.00
#
_symmetry.space_group_name_H-M   'P 1'
#
loop_
_entity.id
_entity.type
_entity.pdbx_description
1 polymer ?
#
loop_
_entity_poly.entity_id
_entity_poly.type
_entity_poly.pdbx_seq_one_letter_code
_entity_poly.pdbx_strand_id
1 'polypeptide(L)'
;HRVFFDACDGLFTNYNWKQENLERSRELAGPRRTDVYVGVDVFGRGEVIGSGFDTNKSLRLIRQYGLSAAIFAPGWVYEHLGEENFLQNENKFWGLLAEYLPTHSICTLPLATSFSLGMGNSRFLDGKEEEAGPWYDLSVQEIQPLYPEHEGRLSTSCCLQDAWCGGSSLRVQGIIPSGKEHVATRLFSLQMPAPPKLFLTLRYKLEGPHADELSVGLELTTWDSSTCHEGNITSLPEPNGRHHPRFLPAPPPSLAKLLAVCNHGSNGWTSRCYELDLQGCSLRDLSLLVSRHQHSPQETSFTCLLGEVRVLDAASTGVSPPQVQNLAASQFWWQ
;
A
#
# COMPACT_ATOMS: atom_id res chain seq x y z
N HIS A 1 -2.78 -36.18 -10.16
CA HIS A 1 -2.80 -35.89 -8.71
C HIS A 1 -4.20 -35.60 -8.16
N ARG A 2 -5.28 -36.15 -8.76
CA ARG A 2 -6.66 -35.76 -8.39
C ARG A 2 -7.02 -36.09 -6.95
N VAL A 3 -6.67 -37.29 -6.47
CA VAL A 3 -6.93 -37.73 -5.09
C VAL A 3 -6.32 -36.77 -4.05
N PHE A 4 -5.14 -36.20 -4.32
CA PHE A 4 -4.53 -35.22 -3.42
C PHE A 4 -5.22 -33.86 -3.49
N PHE A 5 -5.57 -33.41 -4.70
CA PHE A 5 -6.28 -32.15 -4.89
C PHE A 5 -7.65 -32.13 -4.21
N ASP A 6 -8.37 -33.27 -4.24
CA ASP A 6 -9.66 -33.40 -3.56
C ASP A 6 -9.49 -33.43 -2.02
N ALA A 7 -8.29 -33.68 -1.51
CA ALA A 7 -7.98 -33.78 -0.08
C ALA A 7 -7.25 -32.55 0.50
N CYS A 8 -7.02 -31.51 -0.30
CA CYS A 8 -6.37 -30.27 0.13
C CYS A 8 -7.15 -29.03 -0.34
N ASP A 9 -6.87 -27.88 0.28
CA ASP A 9 -7.51 -26.61 -0.09
C ASP A 9 -7.01 -26.07 -1.44
N GLY A 10 -5.78 -26.41 -1.82
CA GLY A 10 -5.22 -26.06 -3.12
C GLY A 10 -3.95 -26.84 -3.48
N LEU A 11 -3.63 -26.87 -4.77
CA LEU A 11 -2.50 -27.62 -5.32
C LEU A 11 -1.49 -26.68 -5.98
N PHE A 12 -0.28 -26.64 -5.44
CA PHE A 12 0.89 -26.07 -6.10
C PHE A 12 1.38 -27.04 -7.17
N THR A 13 1.37 -26.66 -8.45
CA THR A 13 1.91 -27.49 -9.55
C THR A 13 3.37 -27.15 -9.86
N ASN A 14 4.10 -28.09 -10.47
CA ASN A 14 5.44 -27.84 -11.00
C ASN A 14 5.48 -26.64 -11.96
N TYR A 15 6.65 -25.99 -12.09
CA TYR A 15 6.88 -24.79 -12.90
C TYR A 15 7.33 -25.05 -14.35
N ASN A 16 7.73 -26.28 -14.71
CA ASN A 16 8.02 -26.67 -16.10
C ASN A 16 6.73 -27.17 -16.80
N TRP A 17 5.75 -26.28 -16.93
CA TRP A 17 4.48 -26.56 -17.59
C TRP A 17 4.43 -25.94 -18.99
N LYS A 18 3.59 -26.51 -19.85
CA LYS A 18 3.22 -25.97 -21.16
C LYS A 18 1.76 -25.57 -21.17
N GLN A 19 1.34 -24.87 -22.22
CA GLN A 19 -0.03 -24.37 -22.35
C GLN A 19 -1.08 -25.49 -22.28
N GLU A 20 -0.78 -26.67 -22.83
CA GLU A 20 -1.65 -27.85 -22.75
C GLU A 20 -1.84 -28.35 -21.31
N ASN A 21 -0.85 -28.14 -20.44
CA ASN A 21 -0.98 -28.48 -19.03
C ASN A 21 -1.94 -27.53 -18.31
N LEU A 22 -1.99 -26.25 -18.69
CA LEU A 22 -2.94 -25.28 -18.11
C LEU A 22 -4.37 -25.65 -18.49
N GLU A 23 -4.61 -25.95 -19.77
CA GLU A 23 -5.92 -26.37 -20.27
C GLU A 23 -6.42 -27.60 -19.52
N ARG A 24 -5.58 -28.64 -19.45
CA ARG A 24 -5.90 -29.87 -18.71
C ARG A 24 -6.15 -29.61 -17.22
N SER A 25 -5.36 -28.73 -16.59
CA SER A 25 -5.52 -28.41 -15.16
C SER A 25 -6.84 -27.69 -14.91
N ARG A 26 -7.20 -26.71 -15.76
CA ARG A 26 -8.49 -26.01 -15.72
C ARG A 26 -9.66 -26.97 -15.85
N GLU A 27 -9.62 -27.86 -16.84
CA GLU A 27 -10.69 -28.85 -17.09
C GLU A 27 -10.85 -29.81 -15.92
N LEU A 28 -9.74 -30.35 -15.42
CA LEU A 28 -9.78 -31.30 -14.31
C LEU A 28 -10.25 -30.62 -13.01
N ALA A 29 -9.81 -29.40 -12.72
CA ALA A 29 -10.18 -28.70 -11.49
C ALA A 29 -11.62 -28.17 -11.50
N GLY A 30 -12.18 -27.90 -12.69
CA GLY A 30 -13.57 -27.47 -12.85
C GLY A 30 -13.88 -26.23 -11.99
N PRO A 31 -14.89 -26.27 -11.10
CA PRO A 31 -15.22 -25.16 -10.22
C PRO A 31 -14.07 -24.71 -9.30
N ARG A 32 -13.17 -25.62 -8.93
CA ARG A 32 -12.02 -25.36 -8.05
C ARG A 32 -10.77 -24.89 -8.79
N ARG A 33 -10.90 -24.40 -10.03
CA ARG A 33 -9.74 -23.98 -10.86
C ARG A 33 -8.84 -22.93 -10.20
N THR A 34 -9.38 -22.06 -9.35
CA THR A 34 -8.62 -21.05 -8.58
C THR A 34 -7.82 -21.65 -7.43
N ASP A 35 -8.10 -22.90 -7.06
CA ASP A 35 -7.34 -23.64 -6.04
C ASP A 35 -6.13 -24.36 -6.66
N VAL A 36 -5.94 -24.26 -7.98
CA VAL A 36 -4.72 -24.72 -8.67
C VAL A 36 -3.78 -23.54 -8.80
N TYR A 37 -2.67 -23.60 -8.08
CA TYR A 37 -1.61 -22.61 -8.08
C TYR A 37 -0.48 -23.08 -8.99
N VAL A 38 -0.45 -22.55 -10.20
CA VAL A 38 0.54 -22.92 -11.20
C VAL A 38 1.90 -22.34 -10.83
N GLY A 39 2.90 -23.19 -10.65
CA GLY A 39 4.24 -22.77 -10.26
C GLY A 39 4.92 -21.87 -11.30
N VAL A 40 5.60 -20.83 -10.83
CA VAL A 40 6.37 -19.89 -11.65
C VAL A 40 7.74 -19.71 -11.01
N ASP A 41 8.80 -20.29 -11.59
CA ASP A 41 10.16 -20.18 -11.05
C ASP A 41 10.85 -18.90 -11.54
N VAL A 42 11.01 -17.95 -10.62
CA VAL A 42 11.63 -16.64 -10.92
C VAL A 42 13.11 -16.79 -11.30
N PHE A 43 13.81 -17.84 -10.82
CA PHE A 43 15.19 -18.11 -11.24
C PHE A 43 15.31 -18.69 -12.66
N GLY A 44 14.21 -19.18 -13.23
CA GLY A 44 14.20 -19.74 -14.57
C GLY A 44 14.94 -21.08 -14.73
N ARG A 45 14.83 -21.97 -13.74
CA ARG A 45 15.50 -23.29 -13.81
C ARG A 45 14.67 -24.26 -14.66
N GLY A 46 15.20 -24.60 -15.84
CA GLY A 46 14.58 -25.56 -16.76
C GLY A 46 13.88 -24.86 -17.92
N GLU A 47 12.84 -25.50 -18.46
CA GLU A 47 12.04 -24.98 -19.57
C GLU A 47 10.81 -24.23 -19.03
N VAL A 48 11.04 -22.99 -18.57
CA VAL A 48 9.98 -22.13 -18.02
C VAL A 48 9.54 -21.03 -18.98
N ILE A 49 8.35 -20.46 -18.75
CA ILE A 49 7.80 -19.34 -19.53
C ILE A 49 8.09 -18.02 -18.81
N GLY A 50 9.24 -17.42 -19.11
CA GLY A 50 9.71 -16.19 -18.45
C GLY A 50 10.29 -16.46 -17.06
N SER A 51 11.18 -15.57 -16.63
CA SER A 51 11.89 -15.60 -15.35
C SER A 51 12.41 -14.20 -15.03
N GLY A 52 12.82 -13.93 -13.79
CA GLY A 52 13.27 -12.60 -13.37
C GLY A 52 12.27 -11.49 -13.75
N PHE A 53 12.73 -10.49 -14.50
CA PHE A 53 11.88 -9.40 -15.01
C PHE A 53 10.98 -9.77 -16.21
N ASP A 54 10.92 -11.04 -16.59
CA ASP A 54 9.96 -11.58 -17.56
C ASP A 54 8.87 -12.46 -16.89
N THR A 55 8.84 -12.52 -15.56
CA THR A 55 7.91 -13.35 -14.77
C THR A 55 6.43 -13.04 -15.07
N ASN A 56 6.10 -11.80 -15.47
CA ASN A 56 4.76 -11.42 -15.91
C ASN A 56 4.23 -12.24 -17.10
N LYS A 57 5.10 -12.78 -17.96
CA LYS A 57 4.70 -13.63 -19.10
C LYS A 57 4.01 -14.90 -18.61
N SER A 58 4.54 -15.52 -17.56
CA SER A 58 3.91 -16.68 -16.90
C SER A 58 2.55 -16.30 -16.31
N LEU A 59 2.49 -15.24 -15.50
CA LEU A 59 1.23 -14.82 -14.85
C LEU A 59 0.15 -14.49 -15.87
N ARG A 60 0.50 -13.76 -16.95
CA ARG A 60 -0.42 -13.45 -18.04
C ARG A 60 -1.07 -14.70 -18.62
N LEU A 61 -0.24 -15.71 -18.95
CA LEU A 61 -0.74 -16.93 -19.57
C LEU A 61 -1.58 -17.74 -18.58
N ILE A 62 -1.15 -17.89 -17.32
CA ILE A 62 -1.92 -18.57 -16.26
C ILE A 62 -3.30 -17.92 -16.09
N ARG A 63 -3.37 -16.58 -16.05
CA ARG A 63 -4.61 -15.82 -15.90
C ARG A 63 -5.58 -16.00 -17.07
N GLN A 64 -5.10 -16.17 -18.31
CA GLN A 64 -5.95 -16.48 -19.47
C GLN A 64 -6.73 -17.80 -19.31
N TYR A 65 -6.23 -18.73 -18.48
CA TYR A 65 -6.91 -19.99 -18.17
C TYR A 65 -7.77 -19.93 -16.89
N GLY A 66 -7.84 -18.79 -16.21
CA GLY A 66 -8.59 -18.63 -14.97
C GLY A 66 -8.02 -19.43 -13.79
N LEU A 67 -6.72 -19.71 -13.82
CA LEU A 67 -5.99 -20.42 -12.77
C LEU A 67 -5.27 -19.42 -11.84
N SER A 68 -4.85 -19.89 -10.67
CA SER A 68 -3.98 -19.13 -9.75
C SER A 68 -2.51 -19.40 -10.07
N ALA A 69 -1.62 -18.54 -9.57
CA ALA A 69 -0.17 -18.68 -9.72
C ALA A 69 0.50 -18.85 -8.36
N ALA A 70 1.57 -19.63 -8.30
CA ALA A 70 2.48 -19.68 -7.17
C ALA A 70 3.87 -19.21 -7.60
N ILE A 71 4.29 -18.04 -7.10
CA ILE A 71 5.60 -17.45 -7.39
C ILE A 71 6.64 -18.19 -6.55
N PHE A 72 7.52 -18.92 -7.23
CA PHE A 72 8.59 -19.71 -6.62
C PHE A 72 9.91 -18.95 -6.68
N ALA A 73 10.61 -18.95 -5.55
CA ALA A 73 11.91 -18.30 -5.37
C ALA A 73 11.95 -16.80 -5.78
N PRO A 74 11.01 -15.96 -5.28
CA PRO A 74 11.06 -14.51 -5.51
C PRO A 74 12.31 -13.85 -4.90
N GLY A 75 13.00 -14.54 -3.97
CA GLY A 75 14.31 -14.16 -3.46
C GLY A 75 15.38 -13.93 -4.54
N TRP A 76 15.12 -14.35 -5.79
CA TRP A 76 15.88 -13.96 -6.99
C TRP A 76 16.23 -12.48 -7.01
N VAL A 77 15.33 -11.59 -6.60
CA VAL A 77 15.59 -10.14 -6.61
C VAL A 77 16.85 -9.81 -5.79
N TYR A 78 16.98 -10.36 -4.58
CA TYR A 78 18.15 -10.14 -3.73
C TYR A 78 19.32 -11.05 -4.12
N GLU A 79 19.07 -12.35 -4.27
CA GLU A 79 20.11 -13.37 -4.46
C GLU A 79 20.81 -13.29 -5.82
N HIS A 80 20.12 -12.77 -6.85
CA HIS A 80 20.67 -12.65 -8.20
C HIS A 80 21.13 -11.23 -8.54
N LEU A 81 20.36 -10.20 -8.18
CA LEU A 81 20.73 -8.81 -8.49
C LEU A 81 21.64 -8.18 -7.42
N GLY A 82 21.67 -8.74 -6.21
CA GLY A 82 22.47 -8.27 -5.09
C GLY A 82 21.74 -7.28 -4.19
N GLU A 83 22.43 -6.86 -3.13
CA GLU A 83 21.93 -5.87 -2.16
C GLU A 83 21.86 -4.45 -2.73
N GLU A 84 22.66 -4.16 -3.76
CA GLU A 84 22.68 -2.86 -4.41
C GLU A 84 21.33 -2.58 -5.08
N ASN A 85 20.70 -1.47 -4.69
CA ASN A 85 19.37 -1.08 -5.17
C ASN A 85 18.27 -2.12 -4.89
N PHE A 86 18.41 -2.97 -3.87
CA PHE A 86 17.45 -4.04 -3.56
C PHE A 86 16.00 -3.54 -3.49
N LEU A 87 15.74 -2.44 -2.77
CA LEU A 87 14.38 -1.90 -2.62
C LEU A 87 13.78 -1.41 -3.95
N GLN A 88 14.60 -0.82 -4.82
CA GLN A 88 14.18 -0.42 -6.16
C GLN A 88 13.89 -1.65 -7.04
N ASN A 89 14.72 -2.69 -6.95
CA ASN A 89 14.53 -3.93 -7.69
C ASN A 89 13.30 -4.71 -7.20
N GLU A 90 13.02 -4.72 -5.89
CA GLU A 90 11.79 -5.26 -5.31
C GLU A 90 10.56 -4.53 -5.86
N ASN A 91 10.54 -3.19 -5.78
CA ASN A 91 9.44 -2.40 -6.32
C ASN A 91 9.21 -2.65 -7.81
N LYS A 92 10.30 -2.74 -8.59
CA LYS A 92 10.23 -3.06 -10.02
C LYS A 92 9.68 -4.46 -10.26
N PHE A 93 10.14 -5.46 -9.51
CA PHE A 93 9.70 -6.84 -9.67
C PHE A 93 8.21 -7.00 -9.31
N TRP A 94 7.76 -6.48 -8.18
CA TRP A 94 6.35 -6.57 -7.77
C TRP A 94 5.45 -5.67 -8.63
N GLY A 95 5.92 -4.48 -9.02
CA GLY A 95 5.22 -3.59 -9.94
C GLY A 95 4.99 -4.23 -11.31
N LEU A 96 5.97 -4.98 -11.82
CA LEU A 96 5.84 -5.78 -13.05
C LEU A 96 4.69 -6.81 -12.98
N LEU A 97 4.41 -7.35 -11.78
CA LEU A 97 3.39 -8.38 -11.57
C LEU A 97 2.02 -7.81 -11.15
N ALA A 98 1.95 -6.52 -10.79
CA ALA A 98 0.79 -5.89 -10.17
C ALA A 98 -0.51 -6.05 -10.98
N GLU A 99 -0.44 -5.98 -12.32
CA GLU A 99 -1.59 -6.20 -13.21
C GLU A 99 -2.27 -7.57 -12.99
N TYR A 100 -1.50 -8.58 -12.56
CA TYR A 100 -1.97 -9.96 -12.39
C TYR A 100 -2.17 -10.34 -10.91
N LEU A 101 -1.85 -9.44 -9.98
CA LEU A 101 -1.90 -9.64 -8.53
C LEU A 101 -2.80 -8.56 -7.89
N PRO A 102 -4.13 -8.75 -7.88
CA PRO A 102 -5.03 -7.79 -7.25
C PRO A 102 -4.68 -7.62 -5.77
N THR A 103 -4.62 -6.37 -5.32
CA THR A 103 -4.25 -6.04 -3.93
C THR A 103 -5.43 -6.21 -2.99
N HIS A 104 -5.15 -6.70 -1.78
CA HIS A 104 -6.13 -6.72 -0.71
C HIS A 104 -6.46 -5.33 -0.20
N SER A 105 -7.76 -5.04 -0.08
CA SER A 105 -8.23 -3.84 0.61
C SER A 105 -8.21 -4.06 2.12
N ILE A 106 -7.87 -3.00 2.85
CA ILE A 106 -7.96 -2.93 4.31
C ILE A 106 -9.44 -2.84 4.69
N CYS A 107 -9.91 -3.73 5.55
CA CYS A 107 -11.32 -3.83 5.90
C CYS A 107 -11.63 -3.53 7.38
N THR A 108 -10.65 -3.03 8.14
CA THR A 108 -10.80 -2.72 9.57
C THR A 108 -10.14 -1.40 9.95
N LEU A 109 -10.71 -0.71 10.95
CA LEU A 109 -10.11 0.45 11.63
C LEU A 109 -9.72 0.04 13.06
N PRO A 110 -8.69 0.67 13.66
CA PRO A 110 -7.89 1.76 13.10
C PRO A 110 -6.91 1.30 12.01
N LEU A 111 -6.72 2.13 10.99
CA LEU A 111 -5.53 2.04 10.13
C LEU A 111 -4.49 2.98 10.73
N ALA A 112 -3.32 2.47 11.08
CA ALA A 112 -2.19 3.27 11.55
C ALA A 112 -0.89 2.67 11.01
N THR A 113 -0.04 3.52 10.44
CA THR A 113 1.29 3.11 9.95
C THR A 113 2.23 4.30 9.96
N SER A 114 3.46 4.05 10.38
CA SER A 114 4.61 4.92 10.21
C SER A 114 5.47 4.50 9.02
N PHE A 115 4.97 3.57 8.20
CA PHE A 115 5.66 3.00 7.05
C PHE A 115 6.94 2.24 7.43
N SER A 116 6.97 1.64 8.62
CA SER A 116 8.10 0.84 9.06
C SER A 116 8.20 -0.48 8.28
N LEU A 117 9.34 -0.71 7.64
CA LEU A 117 9.63 -1.94 6.91
C LEU A 117 10.06 -3.11 7.81
N GLY A 118 10.10 -2.93 9.13
CA GLY A 118 10.73 -3.91 10.02
C GLY A 118 12.24 -3.97 9.87
N MET A 119 12.84 -2.91 9.32
CA MET A 119 14.28 -2.75 9.13
C MET A 119 14.62 -1.27 9.00
N GLY A 120 15.88 -0.90 9.23
CA GLY A 120 16.39 0.45 8.99
C GLY A 120 17.91 0.51 9.05
N ASN A 121 18.50 1.61 8.56
CA ASN A 121 19.92 1.94 8.81
C ASN A 121 20.12 2.62 10.17
N SER A 122 19.02 3.07 10.77
CA SER A 122 18.89 3.61 12.12
C SER A 122 17.46 3.38 12.61
N ARG A 123 17.23 3.50 13.93
CA ARG A 123 15.88 3.56 14.54
C ARG A 123 15.55 4.99 14.91
N PHE A 124 14.34 5.39 14.56
CA PHE A 124 13.76 6.69 14.82
C PHE A 124 12.61 6.56 15.81
N LEU A 125 12.53 7.54 16.71
CA LEU A 125 11.39 7.77 17.57
C LEU A 125 11.12 9.27 17.58
N ASP A 126 9.87 9.64 17.37
CA ASP A 126 9.45 11.02 17.26
C ASP A 126 10.34 11.86 16.32
N GLY A 127 10.73 11.27 15.20
CA GLY A 127 11.51 11.95 14.16
C GLY A 127 12.97 12.17 14.52
N LYS A 128 13.42 11.66 15.67
CA LYS A 128 14.79 11.71 16.14
C LYS A 128 15.42 10.33 16.00
N GLU A 129 16.66 10.30 15.52
CA GLU A 129 17.48 9.10 15.56
C GLU A 129 17.82 8.73 17.01
N GLU A 130 17.33 7.58 17.46
CA GLU A 130 17.56 7.05 18.81
C GLU A 130 18.66 5.98 18.82
N GLU A 131 18.74 5.15 17.78
CA GLU A 131 19.75 4.11 17.64
C GLU A 131 20.32 4.12 16.23
N ALA A 132 21.62 4.39 16.11
CA ALA A 132 22.32 4.36 14.82
C ALA A 132 22.78 2.93 14.50
N GLY A 133 22.71 2.55 13.22
CA GLY A 133 23.19 1.26 12.73
C GLY A 133 22.08 0.36 12.18
N PRO A 134 22.45 -0.59 11.30
CA PRO A 134 21.47 -1.44 10.63
C PRO A 134 20.77 -2.37 11.62
N TRP A 135 19.46 -2.51 11.45
CA TRP A 135 18.64 -3.40 12.26
C TRP A 135 17.55 -4.07 11.41
N TYR A 136 17.12 -5.26 11.87
CA TYR A 136 16.11 -6.06 11.21
C TYR A 136 15.24 -6.73 12.28
N ASP A 137 13.95 -6.45 12.25
CA ASP A 137 12.93 -7.03 13.10
C ASP A 137 11.59 -6.94 12.38
N LEU A 138 11.22 -8.01 11.66
CA LEU A 138 9.97 -8.06 10.90
C LEU A 138 8.73 -8.09 11.82
N SER A 139 8.88 -8.30 13.13
CA SER A 139 7.75 -8.20 14.06
C SER A 139 7.24 -6.77 14.23
N VAL A 140 8.06 -5.77 13.85
CA VAL A 140 7.68 -4.36 13.85
C VAL A 140 7.42 -3.81 12.43
N GLN A 141 7.28 -4.69 11.43
CA GLN A 141 6.82 -4.28 10.11
C GLN A 141 5.35 -3.86 10.17
N GLU A 142 5.06 -2.66 9.65
CA GLU A 142 3.72 -2.10 9.62
C GLU A 142 3.10 -2.21 8.21
N ILE A 143 1.80 -1.90 8.10
CA ILE A 143 1.08 -1.88 6.81
C ILE A 143 1.78 -0.91 5.86
N GLN A 144 2.21 -1.43 4.70
CA GLN A 144 2.82 -0.66 3.62
C GLN A 144 1.75 -0.13 2.64
N PRO A 145 2.00 1.01 1.98
CA PRO A 145 1.05 1.58 1.03
C PRO A 145 1.11 0.82 -0.29
N LEU A 146 0.18 1.16 -1.18
CA LEU A 146 0.36 0.92 -2.61
C LEU A 146 1.57 1.73 -3.08
N TYR A 147 2.35 1.15 -3.99
CA TYR A 147 3.48 1.83 -4.63
C TYR A 147 3.14 2.21 -6.08
N PRO A 148 2.27 3.21 -6.32
CA PRO A 148 1.96 3.63 -7.67
C PRO A 148 3.17 4.27 -8.34
N GLU A 149 3.44 3.86 -9.56
CA GLU A 149 4.37 4.54 -10.45
C GLU A 149 3.60 5.00 -11.69
N HIS A 150 3.55 6.31 -11.91
CA HIS A 150 2.85 6.91 -13.05
C HIS A 150 3.84 7.61 -13.97
N GLU A 151 4.33 6.89 -14.99
CA GLU A 151 5.12 7.42 -16.14
C GLU A 151 6.16 8.50 -15.77
N GLY A 152 6.86 8.33 -14.63
CA GLY A 152 7.87 9.28 -14.15
C GLY A 152 7.34 10.63 -13.61
N ARG A 153 6.02 10.85 -13.60
CA ARG A 153 5.38 12.07 -13.03
C ARG A 153 5.15 11.99 -11.54
N LEU A 154 5.01 10.78 -11.03
CA LEU A 154 4.79 10.49 -9.63
C LEU A 154 5.38 9.12 -9.30
N SER A 155 6.17 9.06 -8.24
CA SER A 155 6.74 7.84 -7.70
C SER A 155 6.63 7.81 -6.19
N THR A 156 6.46 6.60 -5.67
CA THR A 156 6.47 6.30 -4.24
C THR A 156 7.58 5.29 -3.96
N SER A 157 8.37 5.54 -2.93
CA SER A 157 9.49 4.68 -2.53
C SER A 157 9.68 4.78 -1.02
N CYS A 158 10.32 3.78 -0.41
CA CYS A 158 10.73 3.89 0.98
C CYS A 158 11.95 4.82 1.13
N CYS A 159 12.04 5.50 2.27
CA CYS A 159 13.17 6.32 2.68
C CYS A 159 13.74 5.74 3.97
N LEU A 160 15.01 5.37 3.96
CA LEU A 160 15.72 4.80 5.13
C LEU A 160 16.55 5.86 5.87
N GLN A 161 16.61 7.08 5.34
CA GLN A 161 17.47 8.15 5.85
C GLN A 161 16.81 8.99 6.95
N ASP A 162 15.49 9.10 6.93
CA ASP A 162 14.71 9.90 7.88
C ASP A 162 13.33 9.26 8.04
N ALA A 163 12.91 9.03 9.28
CA ALA A 163 11.64 8.43 9.61
C ALA A 163 11.03 9.08 10.86
N TRP A 164 9.71 8.98 11.01
CA TRP A 164 9.06 9.43 12.23
C TRP A 164 9.23 8.40 13.36
N CYS A 165 8.84 7.15 13.07
CA CYS A 165 8.98 6.01 13.98
C CYS A 165 9.51 4.81 13.19
N GLY A 166 10.31 3.96 13.84
CA GLY A 166 10.85 2.75 13.22
C GLY A 166 12.09 3.06 12.37
N GLY A 167 12.19 2.51 11.16
CA GLY A 167 13.44 2.53 10.36
C GLY A 167 13.27 3.09 8.96
N SER A 168 12.04 3.49 8.62
CA SER A 168 11.71 3.97 7.29
C SER A 168 10.50 4.90 7.32
N SER A 169 10.45 5.81 6.35
CA SER A 169 9.26 6.60 5.98
C SER A 169 8.90 6.33 4.52
N LEU A 170 7.73 6.82 4.07
CA LEU A 170 7.37 6.78 2.66
C LEU A 170 7.78 8.09 1.97
N ARG A 171 8.65 8.01 0.96
CA ARG A 171 8.95 9.12 0.06
C ARG A 171 7.98 9.12 -1.12
N VAL A 172 7.27 10.24 -1.30
CA VAL A 172 6.42 10.53 -2.45
C VAL A 172 7.06 11.66 -3.23
N GLN A 173 7.42 11.41 -4.48
CA GLN A 173 7.97 12.42 -5.38
C GLN A 173 7.04 12.59 -6.57
N GLY A 174 6.92 13.80 -7.07
CA GLY A 174 6.17 14.02 -8.29
C GLY A 174 6.16 15.45 -8.76
N ILE A 175 5.32 15.69 -9.77
CA ILE A 175 5.16 16.98 -10.42
C ILE A 175 3.68 17.34 -10.41
N ILE A 176 3.36 18.52 -9.87
CA ILE A 176 2.06 19.16 -10.12
C ILE A 176 2.11 19.77 -11.54
N PRO A 177 1.24 19.34 -12.47
CA PRO A 177 1.27 19.83 -13.84
C PRO A 177 0.93 21.32 -13.96
N SER A 178 1.38 21.96 -15.04
CA SER A 178 0.96 23.32 -15.40
C SER A 178 -0.57 23.43 -15.45
N GLY A 179 -1.11 24.50 -14.85
CA GLY A 179 -2.55 24.77 -14.82
C GLY A 179 -3.36 23.87 -13.88
N LYS A 180 -2.73 22.87 -13.24
CA LYS A 180 -3.35 22.09 -12.16
C LYS A 180 -2.99 22.68 -10.80
N GLU A 181 -3.93 22.61 -9.87
CA GLU A 181 -3.74 23.12 -8.51
C GLU A 181 -3.14 22.07 -7.58
N HIS A 182 -3.42 20.79 -7.87
CA HIS A 182 -3.02 19.68 -7.02
C HIS A 182 -2.79 18.40 -7.80
N VAL A 183 -2.13 17.44 -7.15
CA VAL A 183 -2.07 16.04 -7.55
C VAL A 183 -2.45 15.17 -6.36
N ALA A 184 -3.17 14.08 -6.63
CA ALA A 184 -3.50 13.07 -5.63
C ALA A 184 -2.82 11.75 -5.98
N THR A 185 -2.32 11.04 -4.97
CA THR A 185 -1.82 9.67 -5.12
C THR A 185 -2.48 8.74 -4.13
N ARG A 186 -2.95 7.61 -4.62
CA ARG A 186 -3.60 6.58 -3.81
C ARG A 186 -2.57 5.87 -2.96
N LEU A 187 -2.73 5.91 -1.64
CA LEU A 187 -1.86 5.22 -0.69
C LEU A 187 -2.42 3.88 -0.24
N PHE A 188 -3.73 3.80 0.01
CA PHE A 188 -4.35 2.59 0.51
C PHE A 188 -5.68 2.32 -0.17
N SER A 189 -5.97 1.04 -0.39
CA SER A 189 -7.31 0.57 -0.70
C SER A 189 -8.01 0.18 0.60
N LEU A 190 -9.22 0.69 0.78
CA LEU A 190 -10.11 0.43 1.88
C LEU A 190 -11.36 -0.30 1.35
N GLN A 191 -11.93 -1.16 2.17
CA GLN A 191 -13.20 -1.81 1.87
C GLN A 191 -13.94 -2.12 3.17
N MET A 192 -14.70 -1.14 3.65
CA MET A 192 -15.49 -1.28 4.86
C MET A 192 -16.58 -0.21 4.94
N PRO A 193 -17.68 -0.45 5.66
CA PRO A 193 -18.64 0.60 5.99
C PRO A 193 -17.95 1.78 6.67
N ALA A 194 -18.27 3.00 6.26
CA ALA A 194 -17.74 4.19 6.88
C ALA A 194 -18.40 4.42 8.24
N PRO A 195 -17.63 4.60 9.33
CA PRO A 195 -18.17 5.15 10.57
C PRO A 195 -18.78 6.54 10.33
N PRO A 196 -19.76 6.97 11.16
CA PRO A 196 -20.39 8.28 10.99
C PRO A 196 -19.42 9.46 11.07
N LYS A 197 -18.32 9.28 11.81
CA LYS A 197 -17.28 10.30 11.97
C LYS A 197 -15.91 9.66 12.06
N LEU A 198 -14.98 10.16 11.26
CA LEU A 198 -13.58 9.76 11.24
C LEU A 198 -12.69 10.88 11.78
N PHE A 199 -11.60 10.48 12.43
CA PHE A 199 -10.42 11.33 12.61
C PHE A 199 -9.26 10.79 11.78
N LEU A 200 -8.57 11.69 11.10
CA LEU A 200 -7.37 11.35 10.34
C LEU A 200 -6.18 12.15 10.88
N THR A 201 -5.03 11.51 10.98
CA THR A 201 -3.77 12.18 11.29
C THR A 201 -2.76 11.91 10.19
N LEU A 202 -1.96 12.93 9.90
CA LEU A 202 -0.90 12.87 8.91
C LEU A 202 0.34 13.52 9.49
N ARG A 203 1.46 12.83 9.40
CA ARG A 203 2.78 13.36 9.72
C ARG A 203 3.67 13.33 8.49
N TYR A 204 4.22 14.48 8.11
CA TYR A 204 5.00 14.60 6.88
C TYR A 204 6.12 15.64 6.96
N LYS A 205 7.09 15.53 6.05
CA LYS A 205 8.09 16.55 5.74
C LYS A 205 7.99 16.89 4.26
N LEU A 206 7.99 18.17 3.92
CA LEU A 206 8.19 18.62 2.54
C LEU A 206 9.66 18.96 2.34
N GLU A 207 10.22 18.50 1.24
CA GLU A 207 11.62 18.70 0.88
C GLU A 207 11.71 19.44 -0.46
N GLY A 208 12.79 20.20 -0.63
CA GLY A 208 13.08 20.93 -1.87
C GLY A 208 12.67 22.41 -1.85
N PRO A 209 12.97 23.14 -2.93
CA PRO A 209 12.90 24.60 -2.95
C PRO A 209 11.48 25.17 -2.91
N HIS A 210 10.48 24.38 -3.30
CA HIS A 210 9.07 24.80 -3.35
C HIS A 210 8.26 24.36 -2.11
N ALA A 211 8.91 23.85 -1.06
CA ALA A 211 8.22 23.31 0.11
C ALA A 211 7.23 24.30 0.74
N ASP A 212 7.60 25.58 0.84
CA ASP A 212 6.76 26.62 1.44
C ASP A 212 5.57 27.07 0.56
N GLU A 213 5.59 26.71 -0.73
CA GLU A 213 4.55 27.03 -1.71
C GLU A 213 3.48 25.92 -1.80
N LEU A 214 3.69 24.82 -1.07
CA LEU A 214 2.90 23.60 -1.15
C LEU A 214 2.22 23.28 0.17
N SER A 215 1.08 22.60 0.05
CA SER A 215 0.33 22.04 1.15
C SER A 215 0.11 20.56 0.92
N VAL A 216 0.17 19.79 2.01
CA VAL A 216 -0.09 18.35 2.00
C VAL A 216 -1.39 18.09 2.76
N GLY A 217 -2.25 17.28 2.16
CA GLY A 217 -3.54 16.89 2.70
C GLY A 217 -3.81 15.41 2.48
N LEU A 218 -4.96 14.98 2.99
CA LEU A 218 -5.51 13.67 2.70
C LEU A 218 -6.77 13.86 1.86
N GLU A 219 -7.04 12.89 1.01
CA GLU A 219 -8.30 12.76 0.29
C GLU A 219 -8.83 11.35 0.54
N LEU A 220 -10.14 11.26 0.78
CA LEU A 220 -10.82 9.99 1.02
C LEU A 220 -11.91 9.80 -0.04
N THR A 221 -11.92 8.66 -0.71
CA THR A 221 -12.99 8.29 -1.64
C THR A 221 -13.93 7.27 -1.01
N THR A 222 -15.20 7.31 -1.41
CA THR A 222 -16.25 6.43 -0.87
C THR A 222 -17.16 5.91 -1.98
N TRP A 223 -17.77 4.74 -1.74
CA TRP A 223 -18.91 4.25 -2.51
C TRP A 223 -20.21 4.45 -1.77
N ASP A 224 -21.29 4.61 -2.52
CA ASP A 224 -22.63 4.58 -1.93
C ASP A 224 -22.94 3.14 -1.45
N SER A 225 -23.66 3.02 -0.33
CA SER A 225 -24.01 1.72 0.26
C SER A 225 -24.98 0.90 -0.61
N SER A 226 -25.64 1.55 -1.58
CA SER A 226 -26.60 0.92 -2.50
C SER A 226 -25.95 0.09 -3.62
N THR A 227 -24.66 0.26 -3.87
CA THR A 227 -23.94 -0.44 -4.95
C THR A 227 -23.26 -1.71 -4.44
N CYS A 228 -23.98 -2.84 -4.49
CA CYS A 228 -23.37 -4.17 -4.41
C CYS A 228 -22.87 -4.56 -5.81
N HIS A 229 -21.55 -4.66 -5.99
CA HIS A 229 -20.98 -5.08 -7.26
C HIS A 229 -20.57 -6.55 -7.22
N GLU A 230 -21.39 -7.42 -7.83
CA GLU A 230 -20.98 -8.75 -8.28
C GLU A 230 -20.41 -8.61 -9.70
N GLY A 231 -19.11 -8.35 -9.84
CA GLY A 231 -18.47 -8.11 -11.13
C GLY A 231 -16.94 -8.26 -11.11
N ASN A 232 -16.34 -8.37 -12.30
CA ASN A 232 -14.91 -8.66 -12.50
C ASN A 232 -14.01 -7.62 -11.79
N ILE A 233 -13.08 -8.12 -10.99
CA ILE A 233 -12.26 -7.41 -9.98
C ILE A 233 -11.38 -6.30 -10.58
N THR A 234 -11.04 -6.42 -11.86
CA THR A 234 -10.07 -5.57 -12.54
C THR A 234 -10.63 -4.23 -13.02
N SER A 235 -11.94 -3.98 -12.90
CA SER A 235 -12.56 -2.71 -13.29
C SER A 235 -13.66 -2.31 -12.32
N LEU A 236 -13.28 -1.90 -11.12
CA LEU A 236 -14.23 -1.32 -10.18
C LEU A 236 -14.65 0.08 -10.66
N PRO A 237 -15.92 0.46 -10.54
CA PRO A 237 -16.39 1.76 -11.00
C PRO A 237 -15.76 2.90 -10.19
N GLU A 238 -15.69 4.07 -10.83
CA GLU A 238 -15.26 5.32 -10.20
C GLU A 238 -15.98 5.53 -8.85
N PRO A 239 -15.27 5.97 -7.81
CA PRO A 239 -15.90 6.25 -6.53
C PRO A 239 -16.95 7.37 -6.65
N ASN A 240 -18.10 7.18 -6.01
CA ASN A 240 -19.22 8.12 -6.07
C ASN A 240 -19.01 9.36 -5.20
N GLY A 241 -18.21 9.24 -4.14
CA GLY A 241 -17.89 10.33 -3.22
C GLY A 241 -16.39 10.59 -3.15
N ARG A 242 -16.01 11.87 -3.18
CA ARG A 242 -14.63 12.34 -2.99
C ARG A 242 -14.65 13.41 -1.90
N HIS A 243 -13.94 13.16 -0.82
CA HIS A 243 -13.99 13.96 0.38
C HIS A 243 -12.62 14.52 0.71
N HIS A 244 -12.60 15.79 1.09
CA HIS A 244 -11.44 16.48 1.63
C HIS A 244 -11.69 16.67 3.13
N PRO A 245 -11.07 15.85 4.01
CA PRO A 245 -11.24 15.96 5.44
C PRO A 245 -10.98 17.39 5.94
N ARG A 246 -11.83 17.86 6.85
CA ARG A 246 -11.75 19.21 7.40
C ARG A 246 -10.58 19.29 8.35
N PHE A 247 -9.65 20.21 8.08
CA PHE A 247 -8.50 20.45 8.96
C PHE A 247 -8.94 20.92 10.35
N LEU A 248 -8.30 20.36 11.37
CA LEU A 248 -8.44 20.71 12.76
C LEU A 248 -7.14 21.39 13.24
N PRO A 249 -7.19 22.64 13.72
CA PRO A 249 -6.01 23.34 14.25
C PRO A 249 -5.35 22.63 15.44
N ALA A 250 -6.13 21.87 16.20
CA ALA A 250 -5.65 21.02 17.29
C ALA A 250 -6.49 19.73 17.36
N PRO A 251 -5.90 18.60 17.78
CA PRO A 251 -6.65 17.37 17.98
C PRO A 251 -7.69 17.53 19.11
N PRO A 252 -8.89 16.95 18.97
CA PRO A 252 -9.88 16.92 20.04
C PRO A 252 -9.33 16.22 21.29
N PRO A 253 -9.85 16.48 22.51
CA PRO A 253 -9.28 15.94 23.75
C PRO A 253 -9.14 14.42 23.81
N SER A 254 -10.07 13.65 23.21
CA SER A 254 -9.96 12.18 23.12
C SER A 254 -8.77 11.76 22.26
N LEU A 255 -8.65 12.38 21.08
CA LEU A 255 -7.55 12.13 20.16
C LEU A 255 -6.21 12.64 20.71
N ALA A 256 -6.18 13.79 21.38
CA ALA A 256 -4.98 14.34 22.00
C ALA A 256 -4.37 13.38 23.04
N LYS A 257 -5.22 12.68 23.82
CA LYS A 257 -4.77 11.64 24.76
C LYS A 257 -4.18 10.42 24.04
N LEU A 258 -4.77 10.02 22.92
CA LEU A 258 -4.30 8.90 22.11
C LEU A 258 -3.01 9.23 21.36
N LEU A 259 -2.84 10.49 20.95
CA LEU A 259 -1.63 11.02 20.30
C LEU A 259 -0.57 11.46 21.29
N ALA A 260 -0.84 11.39 22.60
CA ALA A 260 0.13 11.75 23.63
C ALA A 260 1.28 10.74 23.62
N VAL A 261 2.32 11.08 22.86
CA VAL A 261 3.65 10.44 22.84
C VAL A 261 4.67 11.57 22.97
N CYS A 262 5.83 11.24 23.54
CA CYS A 262 6.83 12.12 24.16
C CYS A 262 6.99 13.53 23.53
N ASN A 263 7.16 14.54 24.40
CA ASN A 263 7.43 15.95 24.07
C ASN A 263 8.82 16.16 23.44
N HIS A 264 9.20 15.35 22.46
CA HIS A 264 10.32 15.65 21.60
C HIS A 264 9.84 16.65 20.54
N GLY A 265 10.67 17.64 20.23
CA GLY A 265 10.35 18.66 19.23
C GLY A 265 9.94 18.03 17.91
N SER A 266 9.32 18.80 17.01
CA SER A 266 8.80 18.26 15.75
C SER A 266 9.87 17.64 14.84
N ASN A 267 11.16 17.92 15.07
CA ASN A 267 12.30 17.42 14.27
C ASN A 267 12.10 17.63 12.77
N GLY A 268 11.47 18.76 12.40
CA GLY A 268 11.11 19.12 11.03
C GLY A 268 9.81 18.49 10.51
N TRP A 269 9.22 17.52 11.21
CA TRP A 269 7.96 16.88 10.82
C TRP A 269 6.74 17.76 11.12
N THR A 270 5.94 18.04 10.10
CA THR A 270 4.64 18.69 10.24
C THR A 270 3.57 17.66 10.60
N SER A 271 2.72 17.99 11.56
CA SER A 271 1.55 17.18 11.93
C SER A 271 0.27 17.88 11.54
N ARG A 272 -0.66 17.13 10.94
CA ARG A 272 -2.01 17.60 10.63
C ARG A 272 -3.05 16.64 11.20
N CYS A 273 -4.14 17.22 11.66
CA CYS A 273 -5.30 16.50 12.17
C CYS A 273 -6.52 16.92 11.36
N TYR A 274 -7.39 15.97 11.07
CA TYR A 274 -8.59 16.18 10.30
C TYR A 274 -9.77 15.45 10.92
N GLU A 275 -10.96 15.94 10.61
CA GLU A 275 -12.20 15.17 10.79
C GLU A 275 -12.97 15.07 9.49
N LEU A 276 -13.80 14.03 9.40
CA LEU A 276 -14.72 13.85 8.30
C LEU A 276 -15.99 13.16 8.80
N ASP A 277 -17.13 13.80 8.60
CA ASP A 277 -18.44 13.20 8.85
C ASP A 277 -18.92 12.49 7.58
N LEU A 278 -19.38 11.25 7.72
CA LEU A 278 -19.82 10.38 6.62
C LEU A 278 -21.18 9.77 6.97
N GLN A 279 -22.01 9.52 5.95
CA GLN A 279 -23.33 8.91 6.13
C GLN A 279 -23.63 7.94 5.00
N GLY A 280 -24.01 6.71 5.34
CA GLY A 280 -24.56 5.74 4.39
C GLY A 280 -23.60 5.32 3.27
N CYS A 281 -22.29 5.29 3.51
CA CYS A 281 -21.28 4.98 2.50
C CYS A 281 -20.25 3.96 3.00
N SER A 282 -19.42 3.45 2.08
CA SER A 282 -18.26 2.60 2.38
C SER A 282 -16.97 3.30 1.97
N LEU A 283 -15.92 3.14 2.78
CA LEU A 283 -14.59 3.66 2.49
C LEU A 283 -13.97 2.90 1.32
N ARG A 284 -13.30 3.63 0.41
CA ARG A 284 -12.69 3.06 -0.78
C ARG A 284 -11.20 3.33 -0.90
N ASP A 285 -10.77 4.58 -0.91
CA ASP A 285 -9.35 4.91 -1.02
C ASP A 285 -8.95 6.00 -0.04
N LEU A 286 -7.74 5.86 0.50
CA LEU A 286 -7.02 6.94 1.16
C LEU A 286 -5.88 7.40 0.25
N SER A 287 -5.88 8.68 -0.09
CA SER A 287 -4.92 9.31 -0.98
C SER A 287 -4.17 10.45 -0.28
N LEU A 288 -2.91 10.63 -0.64
CA LEU A 288 -2.15 11.85 -0.35
C LEU A 288 -2.50 12.90 -1.39
N LEU A 289 -2.82 14.11 -0.94
CA LEU A 289 -3.07 15.27 -1.79
C LEU A 289 -1.94 16.28 -1.61
N VAL A 290 -1.29 16.69 -2.70
CA VAL A 290 -0.30 17.78 -2.69
C VAL A 290 -0.83 18.93 -3.55
N SER A 291 -1.02 20.09 -2.93
CA SER A 291 -1.67 21.25 -3.56
C SER A 291 -0.80 22.50 -3.45
N ARG A 292 -0.84 23.36 -4.46
CA ARG A 292 -0.19 24.67 -4.45
C ARG A 292 -1.01 25.67 -3.65
N HIS A 293 -0.34 26.58 -2.95
CA HIS A 293 -1.01 27.72 -2.31
C HIS A 293 -1.57 28.72 -3.33
N GLN A 294 -0.91 28.85 -4.48
CA GLN A 294 -1.29 29.78 -5.53
C GLN A 294 -1.29 29.08 -6.89
N HIS A 295 -2.14 29.58 -7.79
CA HIS A 295 -2.13 29.13 -9.17
C HIS A 295 -0.78 29.46 -9.82
N SER A 296 -0.18 28.47 -10.47
CA SER A 296 1.08 28.65 -11.21
C SER A 296 0.95 28.06 -12.62
N PRO A 297 1.34 28.81 -13.66
CA PRO A 297 1.37 28.31 -15.04
C PRO A 297 2.58 27.40 -15.30
N GLN A 298 3.47 27.22 -14.34
CA GLN A 298 4.64 26.33 -14.46
C GLN A 298 4.36 24.98 -13.81
N GLU A 299 5.17 23.97 -14.14
CA GLU A 299 5.20 22.70 -13.41
C GLU A 299 5.94 22.90 -12.08
N THR A 300 5.53 22.16 -11.04
CA THR A 300 6.15 22.26 -9.71
C THR A 300 6.48 20.87 -9.23
N SER A 301 7.76 20.56 -9.09
CA SER A 301 8.19 19.33 -8.47
C SER A 301 8.05 19.40 -6.96
N PHE A 302 7.79 18.26 -6.34
CA PHE A 302 7.76 18.12 -4.89
C PHE A 302 8.40 16.81 -4.47
N THR A 303 8.96 16.80 -3.26
CA THR A 303 9.32 15.58 -2.54
C THR A 303 8.70 15.69 -1.16
N CYS A 304 7.96 14.66 -0.76
CA CYS A 304 7.30 14.60 0.54
C CYS A 304 7.63 13.28 1.22
N LEU A 305 8.16 13.33 2.44
CA LEU A 305 8.26 12.16 3.31
C LEU A 305 7.00 12.08 4.15
N LEU A 306 6.35 10.92 4.18
CA LEU A 306 5.26 10.60 5.08
C LEU A 306 5.81 9.72 6.21
N GLY A 307 5.73 10.23 7.43
CA GLY A 307 6.23 9.57 8.61
C GLY A 307 5.14 8.84 9.38
N GLU A 308 3.87 9.26 9.24
CA GLU A 308 2.75 8.56 9.85
C GLU A 308 1.44 8.93 9.15
N VAL A 309 0.55 7.95 9.00
CA VAL A 309 -0.85 8.14 8.66
C VAL A 309 -1.72 7.32 9.60
N ARG A 310 -2.79 7.92 10.14
CA ARG A 310 -3.83 7.21 10.89
C ARG A 310 -5.22 7.55 10.38
N VAL A 311 -6.09 6.56 10.34
CA VAL A 311 -7.54 6.68 10.12
C VAL A 311 -8.24 5.99 11.28
N LEU A 312 -9.05 6.75 12.01
CA LEU A 312 -9.65 6.35 13.27
C LEU A 312 -11.16 6.60 13.22
N ASP A 313 -11.94 5.67 13.77
CA ASP A 313 -13.33 5.93 14.12
C ASP A 313 -13.35 6.87 15.34
N ALA A 314 -14.09 7.97 15.24
CA ALA A 314 -14.23 8.92 16.35
C ALA A 314 -14.74 8.25 17.64
N ALA A 315 -15.61 7.24 17.51
CA ALA A 315 -16.15 6.50 18.65
C ALA A 315 -15.09 5.62 19.35
N SER A 316 -14.01 5.22 18.67
CA SER A 316 -12.96 4.37 19.24
C SER A 316 -11.77 5.14 19.80
N THR A 317 -11.72 6.48 19.66
CA THR A 317 -10.60 7.32 20.15
C THR A 317 -10.38 7.34 21.66
N GLY A 318 -11.30 6.78 22.46
CA GLY A 318 -11.13 6.59 23.90
C GLY A 318 -10.49 5.26 24.30
N VAL A 319 -10.25 4.38 23.34
CA VAL A 319 -9.61 3.07 23.54
C VAL A 319 -8.18 3.21 23.05
N SER A 320 -7.18 2.80 23.85
CA SER A 320 -5.81 2.70 23.36
C SER A 320 -5.81 1.90 22.06
N PRO A 321 -5.21 2.41 20.97
CA PRO A 321 -5.15 1.65 19.74
C PRO A 321 -4.46 0.33 20.10
N PRO A 322 -5.01 -0.83 19.71
CA PRO A 322 -4.30 -2.07 19.90
C PRO A 322 -2.94 -1.90 19.24
N GLN A 323 -1.86 -2.21 19.96
CA GLN A 323 -0.57 -2.37 19.30
C GLN A 323 -0.82 -3.32 18.12
N VAL A 324 -0.39 -2.93 16.91
CA VAL A 324 -0.44 -3.82 15.75
C VAL A 324 0.60 -4.91 16.01
N GLN A 325 0.23 -5.89 16.84
CA GLN A 325 1.10 -6.99 17.21
C GLN A 325 1.05 -8.10 16.18
N ASN A 326 -0.04 -8.16 15.38
CA ASN A 326 -0.27 -9.20 14.39
C ASN A 326 -1.10 -8.64 13.23
N LEU A 327 -0.51 -8.55 12.04
CA LEU A 327 -1.28 -8.47 10.79
C LEU A 327 -1.99 -9.79 10.60
N ALA A 328 -3.31 -9.79 10.73
CA ALA A 328 -4.12 -10.99 10.51
C ALA A 328 -4.73 -10.94 9.12
N ALA A 329 -4.80 -12.08 8.43
CA ALA A 329 -5.48 -12.19 7.14
C ALA A 329 -6.94 -11.69 7.18
N SER A 330 -7.59 -11.69 8.36
CA SER A 330 -8.93 -11.16 8.57
C SER A 330 -9.06 -9.64 8.42
N GLN A 331 -7.94 -8.89 8.40
CA GLN A 331 -7.92 -7.44 8.17
C GLN A 331 -7.93 -7.08 6.67
N PHE A 332 -7.91 -8.11 5.82
CA PHE A 332 -7.78 -8.02 4.38
C PHE A 332 -8.93 -8.77 3.71
N TRP A 333 -9.45 -8.22 2.61
CA TRP A 333 -10.45 -8.90 1.80
C TRP A 333 -9.89 -9.16 0.40
N TRP A 334 -10.12 -10.37 -0.13
CA TRP A 334 -9.82 -10.68 -1.53
C TRP A 334 -10.88 -9.98 -2.38
N GLN A 335 -10.45 -9.01 -3.19
CA GLN A 335 -11.26 -8.64 -4.36
C GLN A 335 -10.98 -9.69 -5.41
#